data_AF-A0A383F3Z6-F1
#
_entry.id   AF-A0A383F3Z6-F1
#
_cell.length_a   1.000
_cell.length_b   1.000
_cell.length_c   1.000
_cell.angle_alpha   90.00
_cell.angle_beta   90.00
_cell.angle_gamma   90.00
#
_symmetry.space_group_name_H-M   'P 1'
#
loop_
_entity.id
_entity.type
_entity.pdbx_description
1 polymer ?
#
loop_
_entity_poly.entity_id
_entity_poly.type
_entity_poly.pdbx_seq_one_letter_code
_entity_poly.pdbx_strand_id
1 'polypeptide(L)'
;VVMWVFRWLISKTLRKSVDSYKQVNKLLQEQRDLLKPAEQEKIGGVLGRLREAIETPMPREELQGITDRELDKAGKVLKPYPDSWMRDTVEMFLVVFVSVIAFRAFFLQPFKIPTGSMQPTLYGITHVNLLGDKSRPVPGRLGRAGDWFKGVTWYHLKAEGKWRLVKIKDPTPVSFTKPWGSQEFIFETIPERNRVTR
;
A
#
# COMPACT_ATOMS: atom_id res chain seq x y z
N VAL A 1 -8.39 13.84 43.09
CA VAL A 1 -8.68 13.58 41.66
C VAL A 1 -7.80 14.41 40.72
N VAL A 2 -7.78 15.74 40.85
CA VAL A 2 -7.01 16.65 39.96
C VAL A 2 -5.52 16.30 39.88
N MET A 3 -4.85 16.09 41.02
CA MET A 3 -3.42 15.74 41.08
C MET A 3 -3.06 14.40 40.40
N TRP A 4 -4.00 13.45 40.32
CA TRP A 4 -3.80 12.15 39.68
C TRP A 4 -3.83 12.26 38.15
N VAL A 5 -4.79 13.02 37.61
CA VAL A 5 -4.93 13.26 36.17
C VAL A 5 -3.72 13.99 35.59
N PHE A 6 -3.19 14.99 36.31
CA PHE A 6 -1.98 15.71 35.90
C PHE A 6 -0.73 14.81 35.89
N ARG A 7 -0.55 13.98 36.93
CA ARG A 7 0.56 13.01 36.97
C ARG A 7 0.49 12.00 35.83
N TRP A 8 -0.72 11.54 35.51
CA TRP A 8 -0.97 10.63 34.39
C TRP A 8 -0.64 11.28 33.03
N LEU A 9 -1.03 12.53 32.79
CA LEU A 9 -0.70 13.23 31.55
C LEU A 9 0.80 13.44 31.36
N ILE A 10 1.51 13.78 32.44
CA ILE A 10 2.93 14.17 32.38
C ILE A 10 3.86 12.95 32.34
N SER A 11 3.52 11.87 33.06
CA SER A 11 4.41 10.70 33.18
C SER A 11 4.10 9.62 32.15
N LYS A 12 5.04 9.37 31.23
CA LYS A 12 4.96 8.25 30.27
C LYS A 12 4.97 6.88 30.99
N THR A 13 5.76 6.75 32.06
CA THR A 13 5.86 5.50 32.85
C THR A 13 4.55 5.18 33.55
N LEU A 14 3.88 6.19 34.13
CA LEU A 14 2.58 6.00 34.77
C LEU A 14 1.51 5.57 33.76
N ARG A 15 1.50 6.18 32.55
CA ARG A 15 0.59 5.78 31.47
C ARG A 15 0.80 4.33 31.06
N LYS A 16 2.05 3.93 30.80
CA LYS A 16 2.40 2.54 30.51
C LYS A 16 1.93 1.57 31.59
N SER A 17 2.09 1.92 32.87
CA SER A 17 1.69 1.08 33.99
C SER A 17 0.16 0.95 34.08
N VAL A 18 -0.56 2.05 33.86
CA VAL A 18 -2.03 2.06 33.79
C VAL A 18 -2.55 1.24 32.60
N ASP A 19 -1.93 1.37 31.44
CA ASP A 19 -2.31 0.60 30.24
C ASP A 19 -2.04 -0.89 30.44
N SER A 20 -0.92 -1.23 31.09
CA SER A 20 -0.57 -2.59 31.50
C SER A 20 -1.60 -3.18 32.47
N TYR A 21 -2.00 -2.43 33.50
CA TYR A 21 -3.07 -2.83 34.42
C TYR A 21 -4.39 -3.09 33.67
N LYS A 22 -4.79 -2.20 32.77
CA LYS A 22 -6.01 -2.36 31.96
C LYS A 22 -5.94 -3.60 31.08
N GLN A 23 -4.79 -3.85 30.46
CA GLN A 23 -4.58 -5.01 29.61
C GLN A 23 -4.67 -6.31 30.40
N VAL A 24 -3.98 -6.43 31.54
CA VAL A 24 -4.05 -7.62 32.40
C VAL A 24 -5.47 -7.82 32.94
N ASN A 25 -6.15 -6.75 33.35
CA ASN A 25 -7.53 -6.85 33.83
C ASN A 25 -8.48 -7.31 32.72
N LYS A 26 -8.33 -6.79 31.50
CA LYS A 26 -9.10 -7.23 30.33
C LYS A 26 -8.88 -8.72 30.07
N LEU A 27 -7.63 -9.18 30.03
CA LEU A 27 -7.28 -10.59 29.82
C LEU A 27 -7.83 -11.50 30.92
N LEU A 28 -7.80 -11.05 32.18
CA LEU A 28 -8.41 -11.79 33.29
C LEU A 28 -9.91 -11.98 33.08
N GLN A 29 -10.63 -10.94 32.64
CA GLN A 29 -12.07 -11.06 32.38
C GLN A 29 -12.36 -11.94 31.16
N GLU A 30 -11.56 -11.82 30.10
CA GLU A 30 -11.71 -12.63 28.87
C GLU A 30 -11.42 -14.11 29.10
N GLN A 31 -10.50 -14.45 30.00
CA GLN A 31 -10.06 -15.83 30.25
C GLN A 31 -10.62 -16.40 31.57
N ARG A 32 -11.60 -15.74 32.18
CA ARG A 32 -12.08 -16.09 33.53
C ARG A 32 -12.70 -17.48 33.59
N ASP A 33 -13.37 -17.90 32.53
CA ASP A 33 -13.92 -19.24 32.32
C ASP A 33 -12.84 -20.30 32.07
N LEU A 34 -11.71 -19.90 31.48
CA LEU A 34 -10.59 -20.77 31.13
C LEU A 34 -9.56 -20.97 32.26
N LEU A 35 -9.54 -20.09 33.26
CA LEU A 35 -8.56 -20.06 34.36
C LEU A 35 -9.10 -20.75 35.62
N LYS A 36 -8.24 -21.50 36.32
CA LYS A 36 -8.59 -22.14 37.60
C LYS A 36 -8.80 -21.07 38.70
N PRO A 37 -9.63 -21.32 39.74
CA PRO A 37 -9.85 -20.36 40.82
C PRO A 37 -8.56 -19.84 41.48
N ALA A 38 -7.58 -20.72 41.69
CA ALA A 38 -6.28 -20.35 42.26
C ALA A 38 -5.43 -19.46 41.33
N GLU A 39 -5.62 -19.56 40.01
CA GLU A 39 -4.93 -18.71 39.02
C GLU A 39 -5.57 -17.32 38.96
N GLN A 40 -6.90 -17.26 39.07
CA GLN A 40 -7.65 -16.00 39.16
C GLN A 40 -7.25 -15.19 40.39
N GLU A 41 -7.09 -15.84 41.55
CA GLU A 41 -6.64 -15.19 42.78
C GLU A 41 -5.22 -14.62 42.63
N LYS A 42 -4.30 -15.37 42.00
CA LYS A 42 -2.94 -14.89 41.72
C LYS A 42 -2.94 -13.64 40.85
N ILE A 43 -3.73 -13.61 39.77
CA ILE A 43 -3.84 -12.43 38.89
C ILE A 43 -4.55 -11.28 39.62
N GLY A 44 -5.55 -11.56 40.46
CA GLY A 44 -6.17 -10.57 41.34
C GLY A 44 -5.14 -9.88 42.24
N GLY A 45 -4.23 -10.65 42.84
CA GLY A 45 -3.12 -10.11 43.64
C GLY A 45 -2.12 -9.29 42.81
N VAL A 46 -1.85 -9.69 41.56
CA VAL A 46 -1.03 -8.90 40.62
C VAL A 46 -1.69 -7.55 40.33
N LEU A 47 -2.99 -7.55 40.01
CA LEU A 47 -3.76 -6.33 39.76
C LEU A 47 -3.79 -5.41 40.99
N GLY A 48 -3.95 -5.98 42.18
CA GLY A 48 -3.89 -5.22 43.44
C GLY A 48 -2.56 -4.48 43.62
N ARG A 49 -1.43 -5.17 43.42
CA ARG A 49 -0.08 -4.57 43.52
C ARG A 49 0.18 -3.51 42.45
N LEU A 50 -0.26 -3.76 41.21
CA LEU A 50 -0.16 -2.77 40.13
C LEU A 50 -0.98 -1.52 40.46
N ARG A 51 -2.19 -1.69 41.00
CA ARG A 51 -3.04 -0.58 41.40
C ARG A 51 -2.41 0.24 42.53
N GLU A 52 -1.88 -0.41 43.55
CA GLU A 52 -1.18 0.24 44.65
C GLU A 52 0.03 1.06 44.16
N ALA A 53 0.83 0.49 43.24
CA ALA A 53 1.97 1.19 42.63
C ALA A 53 1.54 2.39 41.76
N ILE A 54 0.40 2.31 41.09
CA ILE A 54 -0.16 3.42 40.28
C ILE A 54 -0.70 4.55 41.17
N GLU A 55 -1.36 4.20 42.27
CA GLU A 55 -1.95 5.17 43.20
C GLU A 55 -0.88 5.86 44.05
N THR A 56 0.15 5.13 44.46
CA THR A 56 1.24 5.63 45.30
C THR A 56 2.20 6.52 44.51
N PRO A 57 2.57 7.72 45.01
CA PRO A 57 3.65 8.50 44.44
C PRO A 57 5.02 7.86 44.68
N MET A 58 5.66 7.40 43.61
CA MET A 58 6.95 6.71 43.66
C MET A 58 7.84 7.12 42.46
N PRO A 59 9.18 6.97 42.56
CA PRO A 59 10.10 7.27 41.47
C PRO A 59 9.85 6.39 40.24
N ARG A 60 10.23 6.91 39.06
CA ARG A 60 9.92 6.28 37.77
C ARG A 60 10.53 4.89 37.61
N GLU A 61 11.76 4.71 38.07
CA GLU A 61 12.50 3.44 37.96
C GLU A 61 11.87 2.35 38.81
N GLU A 62 11.43 2.69 40.01
CA GLU A 62 10.77 1.77 40.92
C GLU A 62 9.40 1.35 40.38
N LEU A 63 8.61 2.30 39.85
CA LEU A 63 7.32 2.01 39.23
C LEU A 63 7.48 1.07 38.02
N GLN A 64 8.49 1.32 37.21
CA GLN A 64 8.79 0.47 36.06
C GLN A 64 9.22 -0.94 36.51
N GLY A 65 10.09 -1.04 37.51
CA GLY A 65 10.52 -2.33 38.07
C GLY A 65 9.37 -3.15 38.64
N ILE A 66 8.43 -2.53 39.36
CA ILE A 66 7.21 -3.20 39.84
C ILE A 66 6.35 -3.65 38.65
N THR A 67 6.14 -2.76 37.67
CA THR A 67 5.32 -3.07 36.49
C THR A 67 5.87 -4.25 35.72
N ASP A 68 7.16 -4.26 35.42
CA ASP A 68 7.81 -5.33 34.65
C ASP A 68 7.76 -6.67 35.40
N ARG A 69 8.01 -6.65 36.72
CA ARG A 69 7.94 -7.85 37.57
C ARG A 69 6.53 -8.44 37.64
N GLU A 70 5.53 -7.59 37.79
CA GLU A 70 4.13 -8.02 37.89
C GLU A 70 3.58 -8.47 36.53
N LEU A 71 4.03 -7.87 35.42
CA LEU A 71 3.74 -8.32 34.07
C LEU A 71 4.33 -9.71 33.77
N ASP A 72 5.57 -9.99 34.18
CA ASP A 72 6.18 -11.32 34.02
C ASP A 72 5.39 -12.40 34.79
N LYS A 73 4.93 -12.08 36.01
CA LYS A 73 4.05 -12.97 36.78
C LYS A 73 2.70 -13.19 36.09
N ALA A 74 2.09 -12.14 35.55
CA ALA A 74 0.83 -12.24 34.83
C ALA A 74 0.97 -13.09 33.55
N GLY A 75 2.04 -12.87 32.78
CA GLY A 75 2.32 -13.60 31.54
C GLY A 75 2.54 -15.10 31.73
N LYS A 76 3.02 -15.52 32.90
CA LYS A 76 3.17 -16.95 33.27
C LYS A 76 1.85 -17.64 33.60
N VAL A 77 0.82 -16.89 33.98
CA VAL A 77 -0.48 -17.44 34.39
C VAL A 77 -1.52 -17.29 33.28
N LEU A 78 -1.50 -16.16 32.56
CA LEU A 78 -2.41 -15.90 31.45
C LEU A 78 -2.09 -16.80 30.26
N LYS A 79 -3.13 -17.26 29.58
CA LYS A 79 -2.96 -18.09 28.38
C LYS A 79 -2.57 -17.21 27.19
N PRO A 80 -1.51 -17.57 26.43
CA PRO A 80 -1.19 -16.85 25.21
C PRO A 80 -2.35 -17.01 24.22
N TYR A 81 -2.65 -15.95 23.48
CA TYR A 81 -3.58 -16.06 22.37
C TYR A 81 -2.99 -16.98 21.29
N PRO A 82 -3.79 -17.91 20.73
CA PRO A 82 -3.34 -18.74 19.63
C PRO A 82 -2.99 -17.87 18.42
N ASP A 83 -1.92 -18.25 17.73
CA ASP A 83 -1.50 -17.68 16.44
C ASP A 83 -1.38 -16.15 16.40
N SER A 84 -0.65 -15.57 17.36
CA SER A 84 -0.35 -14.13 17.39
C SER A 84 0.23 -13.61 16.07
N TRP A 85 1.13 -14.40 15.45
CA TRP A 85 1.76 -14.06 14.18
C TRP A 85 0.75 -13.84 13.04
N MET A 86 -0.33 -14.64 13.00
CA MET A 86 -1.29 -14.61 11.90
C MET A 86 -2.17 -13.38 12.02
N ARG A 87 -2.58 -13.04 13.23
CA ARG A 87 -3.36 -11.82 13.50
C ARG A 87 -2.59 -10.56 13.11
N ASP A 88 -1.33 -10.45 13.55
CA ASP A 88 -0.50 -9.29 13.26
C ASP A 88 -0.25 -9.15 11.75
N THR A 89 -0.05 -10.28 11.07
CA THR A 89 0.11 -10.32 9.62
C THR A 89 -1.15 -9.87 8.90
N VAL A 90 -2.33 -10.37 9.31
CA VAL A 90 -3.63 -9.98 8.71
C VAL A 90 -3.93 -8.51 8.93
N GLU A 91 -3.66 -7.98 10.13
CA GLU A 91 -3.84 -6.55 10.43
C GLU A 91 -2.97 -5.68 9.52
N MET A 92 -1.68 -6.02 9.39
CA MET A 92 -0.76 -5.32 8.50
C MET A 92 -1.25 -5.38 7.04
N PHE A 93 -1.63 -6.55 6.54
CA PHE A 93 -2.13 -6.68 5.17
C PHE A 93 -3.41 -5.88 4.93
N LEU A 94 -4.33 -5.87 5.88
CA LEU A 94 -5.57 -5.10 5.79
C LEU A 94 -5.26 -3.60 5.67
N VAL A 95 -4.39 -3.07 6.53
CA VAL A 95 -3.99 -1.66 6.52
C VAL A 95 -3.34 -1.30 5.19
N VAL A 96 -2.37 -2.11 4.73
CA VAL A 96 -1.68 -1.89 3.45
C VAL A 96 -2.66 -1.93 2.28
N PHE A 97 -3.56 -2.91 2.24
CA PHE A 97 -4.53 -3.07 1.17
C PHE A 97 -5.48 -1.88 1.07
N VAL A 98 -6.03 -1.44 2.20
CA VAL A 98 -6.90 -0.26 2.27
C VAL A 98 -6.14 1.01 1.83
N SER A 99 -4.89 1.19 2.27
CA SER A 99 -4.06 2.31 1.84
C SER A 99 -3.79 2.31 0.32
N VAL A 100 -3.50 1.14 -0.28
CA VAL A 100 -3.27 1.02 -1.73
C VAL A 100 -4.53 1.36 -2.52
N ILE A 101 -5.69 0.85 -2.10
CA ILE A 101 -6.98 1.16 -2.75
C ILE A 101 -7.28 2.66 -2.65
N ALA A 102 -7.11 3.25 -1.47
CA ALA A 102 -7.32 4.68 -1.27
C ALA A 102 -6.38 5.51 -2.14
N PHE A 103 -5.09 5.16 -2.18
CA PHE A 103 -4.12 5.86 -3.01
C PHE A 103 -4.48 5.80 -4.50
N ARG A 104 -4.88 4.62 -4.98
CA ARG A 104 -5.36 4.43 -6.35
C ARG A 104 -6.63 5.23 -6.63
N ALA A 105 -7.57 5.28 -5.68
CA ALA A 105 -8.86 5.95 -5.86
C ALA A 105 -8.72 7.48 -5.92
N PHE A 106 -7.84 8.08 -5.11
CA PHE A 106 -7.76 9.53 -4.95
C PHE A 106 -6.60 10.19 -5.72
N PHE A 107 -5.47 9.52 -5.90
CA PHE A 107 -4.26 10.15 -6.45
C PHE A 107 -3.90 9.67 -7.85
N LEU A 108 -4.18 8.40 -8.17
CA LEU A 108 -3.76 7.80 -9.44
C LEU A 108 -4.96 7.42 -10.30
N GLN A 109 -5.52 8.40 -11.00
CA GLN A 109 -6.44 8.15 -12.10
C GLN A 109 -5.75 8.42 -13.45
N PRO A 110 -4.99 7.45 -14.00
CA PRO A 110 -4.36 7.64 -15.30
C PRO A 110 -5.44 7.70 -16.39
N PHE A 111 -5.69 8.90 -16.91
CA PHE A 111 -6.55 9.11 -18.07
C PHE A 111 -5.72 9.29 -19.34
N LYS A 112 -6.03 8.50 -20.37
CA LYS A 112 -5.59 8.77 -21.74
C LYS A 112 -6.75 9.44 -22.47
N ILE A 113 -6.52 10.64 -22.98
CA ILE A 113 -7.51 11.38 -23.76
C ILE A 113 -7.32 11.00 -25.23
N PRO A 114 -8.26 10.28 -25.86
CA PRO A 114 -8.09 9.82 -27.24
C PRO A 114 -8.35 10.93 -28.27
N THR A 115 -9.08 11.99 -27.90
CA THR A 115 -9.56 13.03 -28.83
C THR A 115 -8.89 14.39 -28.62
N GLY A 116 -8.64 15.12 -29.70
CA GLY A 116 -8.07 16.47 -29.68
C GLY A 116 -9.06 17.62 -29.43
N SER A 117 -10.22 17.36 -28.83
CA SER A 117 -11.24 18.41 -28.62
C SER A 117 -10.81 19.53 -27.65
N MET A 118 -9.81 19.26 -26.81
CA MET A 118 -9.23 20.23 -25.86
C MET A 118 -7.94 20.90 -26.40
N GLN A 119 -7.75 20.92 -27.71
CA GLN A 119 -6.65 21.67 -28.33
C GLN A 119 -6.83 23.18 -28.10
N PRO A 120 -5.74 23.95 -27.88
CA PRO A 120 -4.33 23.58 -28.00
C PRO A 120 -3.68 23.02 -26.72
N THR A 121 -4.42 22.90 -25.61
CA THR A 121 -3.88 22.55 -24.28
C THR A 121 -3.52 21.06 -24.16
N LEU A 122 -4.33 20.17 -24.74
CA LEU A 122 -4.10 18.72 -24.71
C LEU A 122 -4.26 18.16 -26.13
N TYR A 123 -3.15 17.70 -26.70
CA TYR A 123 -3.17 16.97 -27.96
C TYR A 123 -3.55 15.52 -27.66
N GLY A 124 -4.56 15.00 -28.37
CA GLY A 124 -4.91 13.58 -28.34
C GLY A 124 -3.79 12.70 -28.89
N ILE A 125 -4.10 11.46 -29.24
CA ILE A 125 -3.12 10.51 -29.79
C ILE A 125 -2.69 11.00 -31.19
N THR A 126 -1.45 11.49 -31.30
CA THR A 126 -0.87 11.97 -32.56
C THR A 126 0.15 10.99 -33.12
N HIS A 127 0.27 10.97 -34.44
CA HIS A 127 1.27 10.19 -35.15
C HIS A 127 2.11 11.12 -36.03
N VAL A 128 3.43 10.97 -35.98
CA VAL A 128 4.37 11.71 -36.82
C VAL A 128 5.13 10.70 -37.66
N ASN A 129 5.08 10.87 -38.98
CA ASN A 129 5.89 10.06 -39.89
C ASN A 129 7.30 10.66 -39.99
N LEU A 130 8.30 9.91 -39.56
CA LEU A 130 9.70 10.34 -39.54
C LEU A 130 10.51 9.78 -40.73
N LEU A 131 9.85 9.22 -41.77
CA LEU A 131 10.54 8.82 -42.99
C LEU A 131 11.21 10.04 -43.65
N GLY A 132 12.54 10.12 -43.55
CA GLY A 132 13.36 11.15 -44.20
C GLY A 132 13.89 12.25 -43.26
N ASP A 133 13.44 12.29 -42.01
CA ASP A 133 13.95 13.26 -41.03
C ASP A 133 15.24 12.75 -40.37
N LYS A 134 16.38 13.37 -40.71
CA LYS A 134 17.69 13.04 -40.13
C LYS A 134 17.91 13.67 -38.74
N SER A 135 17.04 14.60 -38.33
CA SER A 135 17.15 15.31 -37.04
C SER A 135 16.80 14.42 -35.85
N ARG A 136 16.01 13.36 -36.05
CA ARG A 136 15.57 12.42 -35.00
C ARG A 136 15.92 10.96 -35.34
N PRO A 137 17.11 10.47 -34.95
CA PRO A 137 17.44 9.05 -35.13
C PRO A 137 16.56 8.15 -34.23
N VAL A 138 16.32 6.91 -34.66
CA VAL A 138 15.54 5.93 -33.89
C VAL A 138 16.19 5.72 -32.51
N PRO A 139 15.48 5.97 -31.40
CA PRO A 139 16.08 5.85 -30.08
C PRO A 139 16.44 4.40 -29.77
N GLY A 140 17.59 4.23 -29.11
CA GLY A 140 18.02 2.96 -28.53
C GLY A 140 17.07 2.50 -27.40
N ARG A 141 17.32 1.30 -26.86
CA ARG A 141 16.43 0.68 -25.86
C ARG A 141 16.17 1.56 -24.62
N LEU A 142 17.20 2.24 -24.12
CA LEU A 142 17.07 3.16 -22.99
C LEU A 142 16.28 4.43 -23.34
N GLY A 143 16.50 4.98 -24.54
CA GLY A 143 15.73 6.13 -25.02
C GLY A 143 14.24 5.81 -25.16
N ARG A 144 13.89 4.61 -25.65
CA ARG A 144 12.50 4.16 -25.73
C ARG A 144 11.83 4.02 -24.36
N ALA A 145 12.57 3.58 -23.34
CA ALA A 145 12.04 3.49 -21.99
C ALA A 145 11.71 4.88 -21.42
N GLY A 146 12.59 5.87 -21.63
CA GLY A 146 12.32 7.26 -21.24
C GLY A 146 11.13 7.87 -21.98
N ASP A 147 11.02 7.60 -23.29
CA ASP A 147 9.90 8.08 -24.11
C ASP A 147 8.56 7.41 -23.73
N TRP A 148 8.59 6.15 -23.29
CA TRP A 148 7.40 5.45 -22.79
C TRP A 148 6.81 6.13 -21.54
N PHE A 149 7.65 6.62 -20.62
CA PHE A 149 7.20 7.42 -19.48
C PHE A 149 6.54 8.74 -19.90
N LYS A 150 6.93 9.28 -21.06
CA LYS A 150 6.29 10.47 -21.66
C LYS A 150 5.04 10.12 -22.47
N GLY A 151 4.64 8.86 -22.53
CA GLY A 151 3.50 8.38 -23.31
C GLY A 151 3.78 8.20 -24.80
N VAL A 152 5.04 8.27 -25.24
CA VAL A 152 5.42 8.10 -26.64
C VAL A 152 5.78 6.63 -26.91
N THR A 153 5.23 6.06 -27.98
CA THR A 153 5.51 4.69 -28.41
C THR A 153 6.14 4.68 -29.80
N TRP A 154 7.26 3.97 -29.96
CA TRP A 154 7.99 3.89 -31.21
C TRP A 154 7.71 2.59 -31.95
N TYR A 155 7.32 2.70 -33.22
CA TYR A 155 7.16 1.57 -34.12
C TYR A 155 8.24 1.63 -35.21
N HIS A 156 9.11 0.63 -35.27
CA HIS A 156 10.07 0.46 -36.35
C HIS A 156 9.66 -0.74 -37.18
N LEU A 157 9.02 -0.48 -38.33
CA LEU A 157 8.58 -1.50 -39.27
C LEU A 157 9.50 -1.44 -40.48
N LYS A 158 10.22 -2.54 -40.73
CA LYS A 158 11.01 -2.73 -41.95
C LYS A 158 10.10 -3.38 -42.99
N ALA A 159 9.87 -2.72 -44.12
CA ALA A 159 9.07 -3.29 -45.20
C ALA A 159 9.79 -4.51 -45.81
N GLU A 160 9.07 -5.60 -46.05
CA GLU A 160 9.61 -6.79 -46.74
C GLU A 160 9.72 -6.57 -48.27
N GLY A 161 9.05 -5.54 -48.80
CA GLY A 161 9.11 -5.14 -50.21
C GLY A 161 8.87 -3.63 -50.43
N LYS A 162 8.45 -3.22 -51.64
CA LYS A 162 8.07 -1.83 -51.93
C LYS A 162 6.69 -1.53 -51.35
N TRP A 163 6.62 -1.15 -50.09
CA TRP A 163 5.38 -0.78 -49.40
C TRP A 163 5.33 0.71 -49.13
N ARG A 164 4.13 1.29 -49.27
CA ARG A 164 3.83 2.66 -48.88
C ARG A 164 2.84 2.65 -47.72
N LEU A 165 3.15 3.36 -46.64
CA LEU A 165 2.21 3.56 -45.54
C LEU A 165 1.07 4.48 -46.02
N VAL A 166 -0.18 4.04 -45.87
CA VAL A 166 -1.36 4.77 -46.35
C VAL A 166 -2.19 5.32 -45.21
N LYS A 167 -2.41 4.51 -44.16
CA LYS A 167 -3.25 4.91 -43.03
C LYS A 167 -2.82 4.25 -41.74
N ILE A 168 -2.94 4.98 -40.66
CA ILE A 168 -2.79 4.50 -39.28
C ILE A 168 -4.19 4.54 -38.66
N LYS A 169 -4.70 3.42 -38.14
CA LYS A 169 -5.98 3.42 -37.40
C LYS A 169 -5.77 3.92 -35.97
N ASP A 170 -6.82 4.42 -35.33
CA ASP A 170 -6.74 4.78 -33.91
C ASP A 170 -6.45 3.54 -33.04
N PRO A 171 -5.64 3.66 -31.98
CA PRO A 171 -5.31 2.54 -31.12
C PRO A 171 -6.56 1.98 -30.44
N THR A 172 -6.64 0.66 -30.36
CA THR A 172 -7.71 0.01 -29.60
C THR A 172 -7.52 0.30 -28.11
N PRO A 173 -8.56 0.75 -27.39
CA PRO A 173 -8.46 0.99 -25.95
C PRO A 173 -8.13 -0.31 -25.21
N VAL A 174 -7.36 -0.19 -24.14
CA VAL A 174 -7.03 -1.30 -23.26
C VAL A 174 -8.32 -1.82 -22.63
N SER A 175 -8.55 -3.12 -22.72
CA SER A 175 -9.72 -3.77 -22.14
C SER A 175 -9.31 -4.92 -21.24
N PHE A 176 -10.25 -5.45 -20.47
CA PHE A 176 -10.01 -6.58 -19.58
C PHE A 176 -9.48 -7.83 -20.31
N THR A 177 -9.88 -8.03 -21.57
CA THR A 177 -9.46 -9.17 -22.41
C THR A 177 -8.19 -8.90 -23.21
N LYS A 178 -7.76 -7.63 -23.32
CA LYS A 178 -6.55 -7.23 -24.02
C LYS A 178 -5.84 -6.12 -23.22
N PRO A 179 -4.97 -6.49 -22.26
CA PRO A 179 -4.32 -5.52 -21.37
C PRO A 179 -3.24 -4.68 -22.07
N TRP A 180 -3.01 -4.88 -23.37
CA TRP A 180 -2.13 -4.07 -24.21
C TRP A 180 -2.91 -3.36 -25.32
N GLY A 181 -2.55 -2.09 -25.58
CA GLY A 181 -3.06 -1.36 -26.74
C GLY A 181 -2.49 -1.97 -28.03
N SER A 182 -3.32 -2.05 -29.07
CA SER A 182 -2.92 -2.53 -30.41
C SER A 182 -2.98 -1.38 -31.38
N GLN A 183 -1.95 -1.26 -32.22
CA GLN A 183 -1.85 -0.26 -33.27
C GLN A 183 -1.84 -0.97 -34.62
N GLU A 184 -2.80 -0.67 -35.49
CA GLU A 184 -2.87 -1.24 -36.85
C GLU A 184 -2.34 -0.23 -37.87
N PHE A 185 -1.43 -0.70 -38.72
CA PHE A 185 -0.83 0.03 -39.82
C PHE A 185 -1.30 -0.56 -41.15
N ILE A 186 -1.81 0.29 -42.05
CA ILE A 186 -2.28 -0.11 -43.38
C ILE A 186 -1.26 0.35 -44.41
N PHE A 187 -0.67 -0.62 -45.11
CA PHE A 187 0.30 -0.45 -46.17
C PHE A 187 -0.29 -0.83 -47.53
N GLU A 188 0.22 -0.24 -48.61
CA GLU A 188 -0.07 -0.62 -49.99
C GLU A 188 1.22 -1.06 -50.70
N THR A 189 1.15 -2.16 -51.48
CA THR A 189 2.27 -2.65 -52.29
C THR A 189 2.41 -1.87 -53.60
N ILE A 190 3.65 -1.64 -54.05
CA ILE A 190 3.96 -1.06 -55.36
C ILE A 190 4.60 -2.18 -56.19
N PRO A 191 4.05 -2.61 -57.35
CA PRO A 191 3.04 -1.96 -58.20
C PRO A 191 1.59 -2.47 -58.05
N GLU A 192 1.36 -3.58 -57.35
CA GLU A 192 0.07 -4.32 -57.36
C GLU A 192 -1.06 -3.63 -56.56
N ARG A 193 -0.77 -2.57 -55.78
CA ARG A 193 -1.73 -1.83 -54.92
C ARG A 193 -2.52 -2.71 -53.95
N ASN A 194 -1.99 -3.87 -53.59
CA ASN A 194 -2.60 -4.75 -52.59
C ASN A 194 -2.44 -4.14 -51.20
N ARG A 195 -3.50 -4.15 -50.39
CA ARG A 195 -3.49 -3.64 -49.01
C ARG A 195 -2.96 -4.71 -48.06
N VAL A 196 -1.97 -4.36 -47.26
CA VAL A 196 -1.37 -5.20 -46.23
C VAL A 196 -1.56 -4.52 -44.89
N THR A 197 -2.13 -5.23 -43.91
CA THR A 197 -2.30 -4.74 -42.54
C THR A 197 -1.27 -5.41 -41.62
N ARG A 198 -0.60 -4.61 -40.79
CA ARG A 198 0.40 -5.05 -39.81
C ARG A 198 0.19 -4.36 -38.47
#